data_AF-A0A3D4BSP7-F1
#
_entry.id   AF-A0A3D4BSP7-F1
#
_cell.length_a   1.000
_cell.length_b   1.000
_cell.length_c   1.000
_cell.angle_alpha   90.00
_cell.angle_beta   90.00
_cell.angle_gamma   90.00
#
_symmetry.space_group_name_H-M   'P 1'
#
loop_
_entity.id
_entity.type
_entity.pdbx_description
1 polymer ?
#
loop_
_entity_poly.entity_id
_entity_poly.type
_entity_poly.pdbx_seq_one_letter_code
_entity_poly.pdbx_strand_id
1 'polypeptide(L)'
;QEPRENEALEEIYTAQSYFEQDSLQLALNGDGQHLGFIDVAAEYSGTKAGNLANYYAGISYLNTGKYEDAIEYLDDFESDDPVFSVIATGSIGDAFLELGQPQEALDYYDRAVSGESNNLVVPFYLKKAGILAEEQGDLKKSKEYFTRIQKDFKDSQQAADIEKFIARVEAKIEA
;
A
#
# COMPACT_ATOMS: atom_id res chain seq x y z
N GLN A 1 -25.61 15.46 -4.40
CA GLN A 1 -24.34 14.91 -3.91
C GLN A 1 -23.25 15.98 -3.86
N GLU A 2 -23.16 16.90 -4.84
CA GLU A 2 -22.15 17.98 -4.83
C GLU A 2 -22.02 18.78 -3.50
N PRO A 3 -23.09 19.16 -2.78
CA PRO A 3 -22.93 19.89 -1.52
C PRO A 3 -22.20 19.07 -0.44
N ARG A 4 -22.53 17.78 -0.32
CA ARG A 4 -21.93 16.86 0.65
C ARG A 4 -20.47 16.53 0.30
N GLU A 5 -20.15 16.47 -0.99
CA GLU A 5 -18.75 16.32 -1.44
C GLU A 5 -17.92 17.55 -1.07
N ASN A 6 -18.44 18.76 -1.30
CA ASN A 6 -17.71 19.98 -0.98
C ASN A 6 -17.48 20.13 0.53
N GLU A 7 -18.49 19.83 1.35
CA GLU A 7 -18.33 19.76 2.82
C GLU A 7 -17.25 18.73 3.21
N ALA A 8 -17.30 17.52 2.63
CA ALA A 8 -16.30 16.49 2.90
C ALA A 8 -14.87 16.91 2.53
N LEU A 9 -14.71 17.66 1.43
CA LEU A 9 -13.43 18.21 1.00
C LEU A 9 -12.90 19.29 1.96
N GLU A 10 -13.79 20.09 2.55
CA GLU A 10 -13.39 21.07 3.58
C GLU A 10 -12.95 20.37 4.87
N GLU A 11 -13.67 19.33 5.30
CA GLU A 11 -13.34 18.57 6.51
C GLU A 11 -12.04 17.77 6.37
N ILE A 12 -11.84 17.06 5.24
CA ILE A 12 -10.65 16.24 5.03
C ILE A 12 -9.36 17.06 4.93
N TYR A 13 -9.44 18.32 4.50
CA TYR A 13 -8.28 19.17 4.29
C TYR A 13 -7.44 19.35 5.57
N THR A 14 -8.12 19.49 6.72
CA THR A 14 -7.44 19.66 8.01
C THR A 14 -6.72 18.37 8.42
N ALA A 15 -7.38 17.21 8.24
CA ALA A 15 -6.78 15.91 8.51
C ALA A 15 -5.56 15.63 7.60
N GLN A 16 -5.62 16.02 6.32
CA GLN A 16 -4.48 15.97 5.40
C GLN A 16 -3.32 16.84 5.87
N SER A 17 -3.61 18.05 6.37
CA SER A 17 -2.56 18.92 6.93
C SER A 17 -1.87 18.29 8.14
N TYR A 18 -2.60 17.61 9.02
CA TYR A 18 -1.99 16.86 10.13
C TYR A 18 -1.16 15.68 9.64
N PHE A 19 -1.64 14.97 8.62
CA PHE A 19 -0.91 13.85 8.01
C PHE A 19 0.43 14.31 7.42
N GLU A 20 0.44 15.41 6.67
CA GLU A 20 1.67 16.02 6.10
C GLU A 20 2.67 16.48 7.17
N GLN A 21 2.20 16.73 8.39
CA GLN A 21 3.01 17.11 9.56
C GLN A 21 3.40 15.90 10.42
N ASP A 22 3.22 14.67 9.93
CA ASP A 22 3.43 13.40 10.66
C ASP A 22 2.62 13.31 11.98
N SER A 23 1.59 14.14 12.13
CA SER A 23 0.73 14.19 13.32
C SER A 23 -0.41 13.18 13.19
N LEU A 24 -0.06 11.90 13.01
CA LEU A 24 -1.00 10.84 12.60
C LEU A 24 -2.17 10.65 13.57
N GLN A 25 -1.98 10.87 14.87
CA GLN A 25 -3.08 10.78 15.84
C GLN A 25 -4.11 11.90 15.68
N LEU A 26 -3.67 13.12 15.33
CA LEU A 26 -4.58 14.22 15.00
C LEU A 26 -5.21 14.01 13.63
N ALA A 27 -4.44 13.49 12.67
CA ALA A 27 -4.94 13.17 11.35
C ALA A 27 -6.05 12.10 11.40
N LEU A 28 -5.89 11.09 12.25
CA LEU A 28 -6.87 10.01 12.44
C LEU A 28 -8.12 10.47 13.20
N ASN A 29 -7.94 11.13 14.35
CA ASN A 29 -9.02 11.36 15.32
C ASN A 29 -9.56 12.79 15.33
N GLY A 30 -8.94 13.71 14.59
CA GLY A 30 -9.22 15.13 14.68
C GLY A 30 -8.67 15.77 15.96
N ASP A 31 -9.04 17.03 16.18
CA ASP A 31 -8.61 17.84 17.33
C ASP A 31 -9.78 18.28 18.24
N GLY A 32 -10.99 17.77 17.95
CA GLY A 32 -12.24 18.11 18.63
C GLY A 32 -12.95 19.35 18.07
N GLN A 33 -12.32 20.09 17.16
CA GLN A 33 -12.94 21.15 16.35
C GLN A 33 -13.07 20.73 14.88
N HIS A 34 -12.10 19.98 14.39
CA HIS A 34 -12.04 19.46 13.03
C HIS A 34 -12.08 17.92 13.06
N LEU A 35 -12.75 17.34 12.07
CA LEU A 35 -12.84 15.89 11.91
C LEU A 35 -11.48 15.28 11.53
N GLY A 36 -11.24 14.06 12.01
CA GLY A 36 -10.14 13.21 11.53
C GLY A 36 -10.58 12.31 10.37
N PHE A 37 -9.63 11.58 9.78
CA PHE A 37 -9.92 10.67 8.67
C PHE A 37 -10.98 9.61 9.02
N ILE A 38 -11.00 9.13 10.27
CA ILE A 38 -11.99 8.14 10.73
C ILE A 38 -13.41 8.73 10.61
N ASP A 39 -13.61 9.93 11.14
CA ASP A 39 -14.90 10.58 11.13
C ASP A 39 -15.30 10.99 9.71
N VAL A 40 -14.35 11.50 8.90
CA VAL A 40 -14.62 11.85 7.50
C VAL A 40 -15.03 10.63 6.69
N ALA A 41 -14.33 9.50 6.86
CA ALA A 41 -14.68 8.24 6.19
C ALA A 41 -16.10 7.78 6.54
N ALA A 42 -16.45 7.83 7.82
CA ALA A 42 -17.77 7.41 8.31
C ALA A 42 -18.89 8.38 7.90
N GLU A 43 -18.74 9.67 8.18
CA GLU A 43 -19.78 10.69 7.99
C GLU A 43 -19.99 11.05 6.52
N TYR A 44 -18.94 10.95 5.69
CA TYR A 44 -18.99 11.26 4.26
C TYR A 44 -18.83 10.02 3.39
N SER A 45 -19.15 8.84 3.92
CA SER A 45 -19.22 7.61 3.13
C SER A 45 -20.07 7.79 1.86
N GLY A 46 -19.51 7.34 0.73
CA GLY A 46 -20.07 7.51 -0.62
C GLY A 46 -19.66 8.78 -1.36
N THR A 47 -18.84 9.65 -0.76
CA THR A 47 -18.17 10.78 -1.42
C THR A 47 -16.73 10.41 -1.80
N LYS A 48 -16.11 11.16 -2.73
CA LYS A 48 -14.70 10.92 -3.08
C LYS A 48 -13.78 11.27 -1.92
N ALA A 49 -14.07 12.34 -1.19
CA ALA A 49 -13.36 12.68 0.03
C ALA A 49 -13.50 11.59 1.11
N GLY A 50 -14.70 11.05 1.35
CA GLY A 50 -14.90 9.93 2.29
C GLY A 50 -14.10 8.68 1.90
N ASN A 51 -14.10 8.34 0.61
CA ASN A 51 -13.24 7.28 0.08
C ASN A 51 -11.73 7.61 0.25
N LEU A 52 -11.31 8.84 -0.02
CA LEU A 52 -9.92 9.24 0.20
C LEU A 52 -9.52 9.20 1.68
N ALA A 53 -10.45 9.49 2.58
CA ALA A 53 -10.23 9.39 4.02
C ALA A 53 -9.95 7.94 4.45
N ASN A 54 -10.60 6.94 3.84
CA ASN A 54 -10.25 5.51 4.03
C ASN A 54 -8.77 5.24 3.72
N TYR A 55 -8.29 5.70 2.56
CA TYR A 55 -6.87 5.54 2.20
C TYR A 55 -5.94 6.15 3.26
N TYR A 56 -6.16 7.41 3.64
CA TYR A 56 -5.28 8.07 4.60
C TYR A 56 -5.38 7.49 6.01
N ALA A 57 -6.57 7.08 6.46
CA ALA A 57 -6.75 6.38 7.73
C ALA A 57 -5.95 5.07 7.73
N GLY A 58 -6.11 4.27 6.67
CA GLY A 58 -5.39 3.01 6.49
C GLY A 58 -3.87 3.15 6.53
N ILE A 59 -3.31 4.12 5.79
CA ILE A 59 -1.87 4.42 5.83
C ILE A 59 -1.42 4.92 7.21
N SER A 60 -2.24 5.76 7.86
CA SER A 60 -1.93 6.26 9.22
C SER A 60 -1.92 5.14 10.25
N TYR A 61 -2.85 4.19 10.16
CA TYR A 61 -2.89 3.01 11.02
C TYR A 61 -1.70 2.07 10.78
N LEU A 62 -1.33 1.85 9.51
CA LEU A 62 -0.14 1.08 9.16
C LEU A 62 1.11 1.68 9.82
N ASN A 63 1.28 3.00 9.69
CA ASN A 63 2.42 3.74 10.26
C ASN A 63 2.42 3.80 11.80
N THR A 64 1.26 3.62 12.45
CA THR A 64 1.13 3.61 13.92
C THR A 64 1.08 2.21 14.51
N GLY A 65 1.30 1.17 13.70
CA GLY A 65 1.37 -0.23 14.14
C GLY A 65 0.01 -0.86 14.46
N LYS A 66 -1.06 -0.31 13.88
CA LYS A 66 -2.44 -0.79 14.02
C LYS A 66 -2.84 -1.51 12.74
N TYR A 67 -2.30 -2.70 12.57
CA TYR A 67 -2.33 -3.38 11.27
C TYR A 67 -3.72 -3.88 10.89
N GLU A 68 -4.51 -4.37 11.85
CA GLU A 68 -5.89 -4.78 11.58
C GLU A 68 -6.76 -3.60 11.13
N ASP A 69 -6.65 -2.46 11.83
CA ASP A 69 -7.34 -1.23 11.44
C ASP A 69 -6.85 -0.75 10.06
N ALA A 70 -5.55 -0.85 9.78
CA ALA A 70 -4.99 -0.50 8.47
C ALA A 70 -5.62 -1.33 7.34
N ILE A 71 -5.81 -2.63 7.56
CA ILE A 71 -6.43 -3.53 6.59
C ILE A 71 -7.89 -3.12 6.36
N GLU A 72 -8.66 -2.88 7.42
CA GLU A 72 -10.07 -2.49 7.33
C GLU A 72 -10.26 -1.24 6.47
N TYR A 73 -9.54 -0.16 6.78
CA TYR A 73 -9.68 1.09 6.03
C TYR A 73 -9.10 1.02 4.61
N LEU A 74 -8.02 0.27 4.38
CA LEU A 74 -7.47 0.13 3.02
C LEU A 74 -8.33 -0.77 2.12
N ASP A 75 -9.05 -1.75 2.68
CA ASP A 75 -9.96 -2.63 1.92
C ASP A 75 -11.25 -1.86 1.52
N ASP A 76 -11.68 -0.90 2.34
CA ASP A 76 -12.79 0.01 2.05
C ASP A 76 -12.42 1.16 1.09
N PHE A 77 -11.16 1.25 0.65
CA PHE A 77 -10.71 2.24 -0.33
C PHE A 77 -10.75 1.71 -1.76
N GLU A 78 -11.45 2.41 -2.65
CA GLU A 78 -11.51 2.10 -4.07
C GLU A 78 -10.87 3.21 -4.93
N SER A 79 -10.08 2.83 -5.92
CA SER A 79 -9.50 3.79 -6.86
C SER A 79 -9.21 3.17 -8.22
N ASP A 80 -9.61 3.88 -9.28
CA ASP A 80 -9.21 3.59 -10.66
C ASP A 80 -7.80 4.14 -10.98
N ASP A 81 -7.21 4.94 -10.09
CA ASP A 81 -5.83 5.41 -10.27
C ASP A 81 -4.86 4.24 -10.02
N PRO A 82 -4.04 3.88 -11.03
CA PRO A 82 -3.18 2.71 -10.96
C PRO A 82 -2.04 2.86 -9.94
N VAL A 83 -1.74 4.07 -9.46
CA VAL A 83 -0.75 4.28 -8.41
C VAL A 83 -1.39 4.03 -7.05
N PHE A 84 -2.51 4.68 -6.77
CA PHE A 84 -3.21 4.53 -5.49
C PHE A 84 -3.71 3.10 -5.26
N SER A 85 -4.27 2.46 -6.28
CA SER A 85 -4.74 1.08 -6.20
C SER A 85 -3.62 0.11 -5.81
N VAL A 86 -2.44 0.26 -6.41
CA VAL A 86 -1.26 -0.59 -6.13
C VAL A 86 -0.72 -0.31 -4.73
N ILE A 87 -0.62 0.95 -4.32
CA ILE A 87 -0.14 1.31 -2.98
C ILE A 87 -1.09 0.79 -1.90
N ALA A 88 -2.40 0.99 -2.04
CA ALA A 88 -3.37 0.51 -1.06
C ALA A 88 -3.32 -1.02 -0.93
N THR A 89 -3.39 -1.73 -2.04
CA THR A 89 -3.35 -3.20 -2.06
C THR A 89 -2.03 -3.73 -1.49
N GLY A 90 -0.90 -3.13 -1.86
CA GLY A 90 0.40 -3.53 -1.35
C GLY A 90 0.59 -3.18 0.14
N SER A 91 0.01 -2.07 0.60
CA SER A 91 0.03 -1.67 2.02
C SER A 91 -0.80 -2.59 2.90
N ILE A 92 -1.88 -3.19 2.37
CA ILE A 92 -2.56 -4.31 3.05
C ILE A 92 -1.62 -5.52 3.18
N GLY A 93 -0.84 -5.83 2.13
CA GLY A 93 0.19 -6.87 2.20
C GLY A 93 1.26 -6.57 3.27
N ASP A 94 1.65 -5.31 3.41
CA ASP A 94 2.56 -4.85 4.48
C ASP A 94 1.95 -5.11 5.86
N ALA A 95 0.68 -4.75 6.07
CA ALA A 95 -0.03 -4.98 7.31
C ALA A 95 -0.10 -6.47 7.68
N PHE A 96 -0.43 -7.35 6.71
CA PHE A 96 -0.41 -8.79 6.93
C PHE A 96 0.98 -9.31 7.30
N LEU A 97 2.03 -8.79 6.67
CA LEU A 97 3.39 -9.21 6.99
C LEU A 97 3.78 -8.85 8.43
N GLU A 98 3.42 -7.64 8.89
CA GLU A 98 3.66 -7.20 10.27
C GLU A 98 2.83 -7.99 11.29
N LEU A 99 1.67 -8.52 10.90
CA LEU A 99 0.87 -9.46 11.69
C LEU A 99 1.44 -10.89 11.71
N GLY A 100 2.56 -11.15 11.03
CA GLY A 100 3.16 -12.47 10.95
C GLY A 100 2.41 -13.42 10.00
N GLN A 101 1.71 -12.87 9.02
CA GLN A 101 0.92 -13.59 8.00
C GLN A 101 1.57 -13.47 6.61
N PRO A 102 2.72 -14.14 6.38
CA PRO A 102 3.51 -13.95 5.16
C PRO A 102 2.85 -14.52 3.89
N GLN A 103 1.94 -15.47 4.02
CA GLN A 103 1.24 -16.05 2.86
C GLN A 103 0.21 -15.05 2.33
N GLU A 104 -0.60 -14.49 3.22
CA GLU A 104 -1.57 -13.43 2.93
C GLU A 104 -0.86 -12.18 2.39
N ALA A 105 0.27 -11.81 2.98
CA ALA A 105 1.10 -10.71 2.46
C ALA A 105 1.54 -10.94 1.00
N LEU A 106 2.01 -12.15 0.66
CA LEU A 106 2.36 -12.49 -0.72
C LEU A 106 1.16 -12.43 -1.67
N ASP A 107 -0.01 -12.90 -1.24
CA ASP A 107 -1.23 -12.84 -2.05
C ASP A 107 -1.64 -11.38 -2.36
N TYR A 108 -1.52 -10.48 -1.38
CA TYR A 108 -1.78 -9.05 -1.60
C TYR A 108 -0.71 -8.39 -2.46
N TYR A 109 0.57 -8.76 -2.33
CA TYR A 109 1.59 -8.27 -3.25
C TYR A 109 1.34 -8.75 -4.69
N ASP A 110 0.92 -10.01 -4.88
CA ASP A 110 0.54 -10.53 -6.20
C ASP A 110 -0.60 -9.72 -6.83
N ARG A 111 -1.65 -9.44 -6.04
CA ARG A 111 -2.76 -8.59 -6.46
C ARG A 111 -2.26 -7.20 -6.85
N ALA A 112 -1.41 -6.58 -6.02
CA ALA A 112 -0.86 -5.26 -6.25
C ALA A 112 -0.02 -5.17 -7.55
N VAL A 113 0.62 -6.26 -7.99
CA VAL A 113 1.46 -6.27 -9.20
C VAL A 113 0.76 -6.87 -10.42
N SER A 114 -0.50 -7.30 -10.30
CA SER A 114 -1.23 -7.99 -11.36
C SER A 114 -1.77 -7.08 -12.47
N GLY A 115 -1.96 -5.79 -12.17
CA GLY A 115 -2.54 -4.78 -13.05
C GLY A 115 -1.56 -4.11 -14.02
N GLU A 116 -1.94 -2.93 -14.51
CA GLU A 116 -1.12 -2.15 -15.47
C GLU A 116 0.25 -1.79 -14.89
N SER A 117 1.28 -1.99 -15.69
CA SER A 117 2.66 -1.69 -15.29
C SER A 117 2.88 -0.19 -15.09
N ASN A 118 3.20 0.21 -13.87
CA ASN A 118 3.73 1.54 -13.54
C ASN A 118 5.16 1.42 -12.99
N ASN A 119 6.09 2.17 -13.56
CA ASN A 119 7.50 2.18 -13.17
C ASN A 119 7.77 2.70 -11.75
N LEU A 120 6.80 3.37 -11.12
CA LEU A 120 6.98 3.94 -9.78
C LEU A 120 6.75 2.91 -8.64
N VAL A 121 5.61 2.21 -8.66
CA VAL A 121 5.14 1.42 -7.51
C VAL A 121 5.13 -0.09 -7.74
N VAL A 122 4.89 -0.56 -8.97
CA VAL A 122 4.90 -1.99 -9.28
C VAL A 122 6.28 -2.64 -9.03
N PRO A 123 7.42 -2.08 -9.48
CA PRO A 123 8.72 -2.67 -9.20
C PRO A 123 9.08 -2.66 -7.70
N PHE A 124 8.54 -1.71 -6.93
CA PHE A 124 8.69 -1.68 -5.48
C PHE A 124 8.05 -2.92 -4.83
N TYR A 125 6.76 -3.18 -5.11
CA TYR A 125 6.08 -4.35 -4.55
C TYR A 125 6.56 -5.67 -5.14
N LEU A 126 6.99 -5.72 -6.40
CA LEU A 126 7.67 -6.90 -6.96
C LEU A 126 8.93 -7.25 -6.16
N LYS A 127 9.71 -6.24 -5.74
CA LYS A 127 10.95 -6.49 -4.98
C LYS A 127 10.61 -7.01 -3.59
N LYS A 128 9.60 -6.46 -2.93
CA LYS A 128 9.10 -6.97 -1.63
C LYS A 128 8.61 -8.41 -1.75
N ALA A 129 7.78 -8.70 -2.75
CA ALA A 129 7.28 -10.05 -3.01
C ALA A 129 8.42 -11.04 -3.30
N GLY A 130 9.41 -10.64 -4.09
CA GLY A 130 10.60 -11.45 -4.37
C GLY A 130 11.42 -11.79 -3.14
N ILE A 131 11.63 -10.82 -2.25
CA ILE A 131 12.34 -11.03 -0.98
C ILE A 131 11.54 -11.96 -0.07
N LEU A 132 10.25 -11.69 0.12
CA LEU A 132 9.40 -12.49 0.97
C LEU A 132 9.27 -13.93 0.47
N ALA A 133 9.11 -14.14 -0.84
CA ALA A 133 9.09 -15.47 -1.43
C ALA A 133 10.41 -16.22 -1.20
N GLU A 134 11.55 -15.54 -1.29
CA GLU A 134 12.85 -16.13 -0.99
C GLU A 134 12.96 -16.57 0.48
N GLU A 135 12.49 -15.74 1.40
CA GLU A 135 12.47 -16.02 2.85
C GLU A 135 11.54 -17.19 3.20
N GLN A 136 10.42 -17.32 2.49
CA GLN A 136 9.51 -18.47 2.59
C GLN A 136 10.03 -19.74 1.90
N GLY A 137 11.19 -19.67 1.24
CA GLY A 137 11.79 -20.80 0.51
C GLY A 137 11.18 -21.06 -0.87
N ASP A 138 10.25 -20.24 -1.34
CA ASP A 138 9.74 -20.29 -2.71
C ASP A 138 10.70 -19.55 -3.66
N LEU A 139 11.86 -20.17 -3.86
CA LEU A 139 12.92 -19.63 -4.70
C LEU A 139 12.49 -19.46 -6.16
N LYS A 140 11.55 -20.28 -6.64
CA LYS A 140 11.05 -20.18 -8.01
C LYS A 140 10.24 -18.91 -8.18
N LYS A 141 9.27 -18.67 -7.30
CA LYS A 141 8.44 -17.46 -7.33
C LYS A 141 9.27 -16.20 -7.08
N SER A 142 10.23 -16.28 -6.16
CA SER A 142 11.22 -15.20 -5.93
C SER A 142 11.96 -14.81 -7.22
N LYS A 143 12.51 -15.80 -7.95
CA LYS A 143 13.18 -15.57 -9.23
C LYS A 143 12.26 -14.94 -10.27
N GLU A 144 11.01 -15.39 -10.35
CA GLU A 144 10.00 -14.86 -11.28
C GLU A 144 9.76 -13.36 -11.04
N TYR A 145 9.58 -12.94 -9.78
CA TYR A 145 9.41 -11.51 -9.44
C TYR A 145 10.63 -10.67 -9.80
N PHE A 146 11.83 -11.12 -9.43
CA PHE A 146 13.05 -10.36 -9.73
C PHE A 146 13.32 -10.28 -11.24
N THR A 147 13.07 -11.36 -11.97
CA THR A 147 13.19 -11.38 -13.43
C THR A 147 12.20 -10.41 -14.09
N ARG A 148 10.98 -10.29 -13.54
CA ARG A 148 9.99 -9.33 -14.03
C ARG A 148 10.48 -7.88 -13.86
N ILE A 149 11.08 -7.54 -12.72
CA ILE A 149 11.72 -6.22 -12.52
C ILE A 149 12.78 -5.96 -13.61
N GLN A 150 13.69 -6.91 -13.83
CA GLN A 150 14.76 -6.77 -14.83
C GLN A 150 14.22 -6.62 -16.26
N LYS A 151 13.13 -7.31 -16.59
CA LYS A 151 12.58 -7.34 -17.95
C LYS A 151 11.69 -6.15 -18.25
N ASP A 152 10.74 -5.86 -17.36
CA ASP A 152 9.62 -4.96 -17.62
C ASP A 152 9.84 -3.56 -17.00
N PHE A 153 10.74 -3.43 -16.02
CA PHE A 153 10.94 -2.21 -15.23
C PHE A 153 12.40 -1.74 -15.21
N LYS A 154 13.09 -1.80 -16.35
CA LYS A 154 14.54 -1.55 -16.48
C LYS A 154 15.01 -0.18 -15.98
N ASP A 155 14.14 0.83 -16.07
CA ASP A 155 14.46 2.20 -15.66
C ASP A 155 14.04 2.51 -14.21
N SER A 156 13.48 1.52 -13.50
CA SER A 156 13.10 1.66 -12.10
C SER A 156 14.31 1.66 -11.17
N GLN A 157 14.16 2.26 -9.99
CA GLN A 157 15.21 2.22 -8.96
C GLN A 157 15.53 0.77 -8.55
N GLN A 158 14.52 -0.10 -8.51
CA GLN A 158 14.67 -1.51 -8.10
C GLN A 158 15.43 -2.34 -9.13
N ALA A 159 15.47 -1.94 -10.40
CA ALA A 159 16.25 -2.63 -11.42
C ALA A 159 17.77 -2.42 -11.24
N ALA A 160 18.20 -1.35 -10.56
CA ALA A 160 19.62 -1.00 -10.43
C ALA A 160 20.48 -2.09 -9.75
N ASP A 161 19.90 -2.88 -8.85
CA ASP A 161 20.58 -3.96 -8.12
C ASP A 161 19.95 -5.34 -8.35
N ILE A 162 18.96 -5.46 -9.24
CA ILE A 162 18.14 -6.66 -9.35
C ILE A 162 18.91 -7.90 -9.79
N GLU A 163 19.95 -7.75 -10.60
CA GLU A 163 20.80 -8.86 -11.05
C GLU A 163 21.45 -9.60 -9.88
N LYS A 164 21.77 -8.90 -8.80
CA LYS A 164 22.33 -9.51 -7.58
C LYS A 164 21.31 -10.43 -6.90
N PHE A 165 20.04 -10.03 -6.88
CA PHE A 165 18.95 -10.82 -6.32
C PHE A 165 18.68 -12.06 -7.17
N ILE A 166 18.63 -11.90 -8.50
CA ILE A 166 18.45 -13.02 -9.44
C ILE A 166 19.58 -14.04 -9.26
N ALA A 167 20.85 -13.60 -9.32
CA ALA A 167 22.00 -14.49 -9.18
C ALA A 167 22.03 -15.22 -7.83
N ARG A 168 21.64 -14.53 -6.74
CA ARG A 168 21.54 -15.13 -5.40
C ARG A 168 20.51 -16.25 -5.37
N VAL A 169 19.32 -16.01 -5.91
CA VAL A 169 18.23 -16.99 -5.91
C VAL A 169 18.58 -18.17 -6.83
N GLU A 170 19.19 -17.92 -7.99
CA GLU A 170 19.66 -18.99 -8.89
C GLU A 170 20.69 -19.90 -8.22
N ALA A 171 21.68 -19.33 -7.53
CA ALA A 171 22.66 -20.11 -6.78
C ALA A 171 22.01 -20.98 -5.68
N LYS A 172 20.94 -20.49 -5.03
CA LYS A 172 20.19 -21.26 -4.05
C LYS A 172 19.35 -22.39 -4.66
N ILE A 173 18.87 -22.21 -5.90
CA ILE A 173 18.11 -23.25 -6.63
C ILE A 173 19.03 -24.38 -7.08
N GLU A 174 20.27 -24.05 -7.44
CA GLU A 174 21.27 -25.02 -7.92
C GLU A 174 21.98 -25.80 -6.80
N ALA A 175 21.88 -25.33 -5.56
CA ALA A 175 22.51 -25.93 -4.37
C ALA A 175 21.70 -27.11 -3.80
#